data_AF-A0A0N4YS93-F1
#
_entry.id   AF-A0A0N4YS93-F1
#
_cell.length_a   1.000
_cell.length_b   1.000
_cell.length_c   1.000
_cell.angle_alpha   90.00
_cell.angle_beta   90.00
_cell.angle_gamma   90.00
#
_symmetry.space_group_name_H-M   'P 1'
#
loop_
_entity.id
_entity.type
_entity.pdbx_description
1 polymer ?
#
loop_
_entity_poly.entity_id
_entity_poly.type
_entity_poly.pdbx_seq_one_letter_code
_entity_poly.pdbx_strand_id
1 'polypeptide(L)'
;MCNTGRLRVMRCELGYLHRADGSCSYSQGKTAVWASCSGPEDERLHLDVSFRQLTGDCQYHHVTVHQLQSDGSVGGAALTAVGLAVLDNGISIKAPFCGVEVCQVDGKLVLDADAKTEAKASAKWLFAFIRTAEGGAVMVASDSTGPFQVDTYASALNLARMGAEQIFSFFKEMMQRKLSVDLLPPIE
;
A
#
# COMPACT_ATOMS: atom_id res chain seq x y z
N MET A 1 -13.18 -18.97 -5.31
CA MET A 1 -12.34 -19.13 -6.52
C MET A 1 -11.01 -18.48 -6.21
N CYS A 2 -9.90 -19.21 -6.28
CA CYS A 2 -8.56 -18.70 -6.02
C CYS A 2 -8.16 -17.72 -7.13
N ASN A 3 -7.90 -16.45 -6.79
CA ASN A 3 -7.65 -15.39 -7.76
C ASN A 3 -6.20 -15.49 -8.26
N THR A 4 -5.98 -16.26 -9.32
CA THR A 4 -4.67 -16.38 -9.98
C THR A 4 -4.42 -15.10 -10.79
N GLY A 5 -3.87 -14.07 -10.14
CA GLY A 5 -3.32 -12.86 -10.78
C GLY A 5 -4.16 -11.59 -10.73
N ARG A 6 -5.24 -11.54 -9.95
CA ARG A 6 -6.06 -10.33 -9.79
C ARG A 6 -6.22 -9.97 -8.31
N LEU A 7 -6.09 -8.70 -8.00
CA LEU A 7 -6.36 -8.18 -6.65
C LEU A 7 -7.86 -8.22 -6.36
N ARG A 8 -8.23 -8.27 -5.09
CA ARG A 8 -9.62 -8.07 -4.65
C ARG A 8 -10.05 -6.63 -4.91
N VAL A 9 -11.35 -6.37 -4.77
CA VAL A 9 -11.91 -5.03 -5.00
C VAL A 9 -11.25 -4.02 -4.04
N MET A 10 -10.63 -3.00 -4.61
CA MET A 10 -10.01 -1.91 -3.87
C MET A 10 -10.99 -0.74 -3.75
N ARG A 11 -11.09 -0.13 -2.56
CA ARG A 11 -11.77 1.15 -2.35
C ARG A 11 -10.92 2.00 -1.43
N CYS A 12 -10.94 3.30 -1.69
CA CYS A 12 -10.21 4.29 -0.91
C CYS A 12 -11.09 5.52 -0.72
N GLU A 13 -10.99 6.13 0.45
CA GLU A 13 -11.53 7.45 0.74
C GLU A 13 -10.41 8.28 1.38
N LEU A 14 -10.01 9.34 0.68
CA LEU A 14 -8.95 10.26 1.09
C LEU A 14 -9.53 11.42 1.90
N GLY A 15 -8.80 11.94 2.89
CA GLY A 15 -9.29 13.00 3.78
C GLY A 15 -10.40 12.54 4.73
N TYR A 16 -10.44 11.24 5.08
CA TYR A 16 -11.47 10.65 5.94
C TYR A 16 -11.47 11.21 7.39
N LEU A 17 -10.32 11.61 7.94
CA LEU A 17 -10.22 12.42 9.16
C LEU A 17 -10.20 13.91 8.84
N HIS A 18 -11.13 14.65 9.43
CA HIS A 18 -11.12 16.11 9.38
C HIS A 18 -10.02 16.74 10.25
N ARG A 19 -9.47 16.01 11.23
CA ARG A 19 -8.46 16.53 12.17
C ARG A 19 -7.02 16.14 11.86
N ALA A 20 -6.79 15.21 10.94
CA ALA A 20 -5.44 14.82 10.55
C ALA A 20 -5.02 15.57 9.29
N ASP A 21 -3.74 15.90 9.19
CA ASP A 21 -3.19 16.61 8.03
C ASP A 21 -3.27 15.76 6.75
N GLY A 22 -3.23 14.42 6.87
CA GLY A 22 -3.53 13.49 5.80
C GLY A 22 -4.18 12.23 6.34
N SER A 23 -5.16 11.70 5.64
CA SER A 23 -5.83 10.48 6.08
C SER A 23 -6.40 9.69 4.92
N CYS A 24 -6.44 8.37 5.09
CA CYS A 24 -6.94 7.46 4.09
C CYS A 24 -7.68 6.31 4.78
N SER A 25 -8.95 6.12 4.44
CA SER A 25 -9.64 4.84 4.63
C SER A 25 -9.40 3.99 3.40
N TYR A 26 -8.85 2.79 3.56
CA TYR A 26 -8.58 1.86 2.47
C TYR A 26 -9.18 0.50 2.77
N SER A 27 -9.83 -0.09 1.77
CA SER A 27 -10.35 -1.45 1.85
C SER A 27 -9.95 -2.26 0.63
N GLN A 28 -9.52 -3.49 0.86
CA GLN A 28 -9.17 -4.46 -0.17
C GLN A 28 -9.90 -5.77 0.11
N GLY A 29 -10.91 -6.06 -0.71
CA GLY A 29 -11.88 -7.12 -0.38
C GLY A 29 -12.68 -6.75 0.87
N LYS A 30 -12.57 -7.56 1.93
CA LYS A 30 -13.16 -7.25 3.24
C LYS A 30 -12.13 -6.81 4.28
N THR A 31 -10.85 -6.77 3.91
CA THR A 31 -9.82 -6.18 4.77
C THR A 31 -9.97 -4.67 4.70
N ALA A 32 -10.15 -4.03 5.85
CA ALA A 32 -10.31 -2.59 5.96
C ALA A 32 -9.31 -2.03 6.95
N VAL A 33 -8.62 -0.98 6.54
CA VAL A 33 -7.58 -0.30 7.30
C VAL A 33 -7.75 1.21 7.16
N TRP A 34 -7.35 1.93 8.19
CA TRP A 34 -7.26 3.38 8.18
C TRP A 34 -5.81 3.77 8.43
N ALA A 35 -5.25 4.62 7.57
CA ALA A 35 -4.01 5.32 7.84
C ALA A 35 -4.25 6.82 8.10
N SER A 36 -3.59 7.36 9.11
CA SER A 36 -3.51 8.79 9.37
C SER A 36 -2.05 9.22 9.36
N CYS A 37 -1.76 10.31 8.68
CA CYS A 37 -0.48 10.97 8.71
C CYS A 37 -0.64 12.29 9.44
N SER A 38 0.16 12.48 10.49
CA SER A 38 0.26 13.75 11.20
C SER A 38 1.63 14.35 10.89
N GLY A 39 1.68 15.69 10.79
CA GLY A 39 2.84 16.44 10.32
C GLY A 39 4.15 16.22 11.08
N PRO A 40 5.19 17.01 10.77
CA PRO A 40 6.50 16.80 11.35
C PRO A 40 6.51 17.10 12.85
N GLU A 41 6.58 16.05 13.67
CA GLU A 41 6.67 16.12 15.13
C GLU A 41 8.05 15.65 15.62
N ASP A 42 8.47 16.17 16.78
CA ASP A 42 9.74 15.80 17.42
C ASP A 42 9.64 14.41 18.09
N GLU A 43 10.75 13.66 18.04
CA GLU A 43 10.87 12.21 18.26
C GLU A 43 9.99 11.60 19.39
N ARG A 44 9.07 10.70 19.02
CA ARG A 44 8.56 9.61 19.89
C ARG A 44 8.38 8.30 19.11
N LEU A 45 8.98 7.23 19.63
CA LEU A 45 9.04 5.88 19.02
C LEU A 45 7.68 5.17 18.98
N HIS A 46 6.96 5.27 17.87
CA HIS A 46 5.95 4.29 17.42
C HIS A 46 6.02 4.18 15.89
N LEU A 47 5.74 2.98 15.35
CA LEU A 47 5.97 2.50 13.97
C LEU A 47 6.31 3.61 12.95
N ASP A 48 7.59 4.00 12.92
CA ASP A 48 8.04 5.20 12.23
C ASP A 48 8.39 4.85 10.78
N VAL A 49 7.61 5.35 9.83
CA VAL A 49 7.99 5.32 8.40
C VAL A 49 8.81 6.58 8.15
N SER A 50 10.09 6.54 8.54
CA SER A 50 10.97 7.70 8.42
C SER A 50 11.37 7.92 6.95
N PHE A 51 10.90 9.01 6.34
CA PHE A 51 11.35 9.44 5.01
C PHE A 51 12.65 10.24 5.15
N ARG A 52 13.80 9.62 4.87
CA ARG A 52 15.09 10.34 4.88
C ARG A 52 15.26 11.18 3.60
N GLN A 53 15.09 12.49 3.72
CA GLN A 53 15.50 13.44 2.67
C GLN A 53 17.02 13.57 2.68
N LEU A 54 17.66 13.51 1.51
CA LEU A 54 19.13 13.42 1.38
C LEU A 54 19.86 14.78 1.53
N THR A 55 19.14 15.88 1.77
CA THR A 55 19.71 17.22 1.93
C THR A 55 18.69 18.13 2.61
N GLY A 56 18.88 18.45 3.89
CA GLY A 56 18.00 19.33 4.69
C GLY A 56 17.58 18.71 6.02
N ASP A 57 17.16 19.54 6.98
CA ASP A 57 16.68 19.15 8.31
C ASP A 57 15.69 17.97 8.22
N CYS A 58 15.93 16.90 8.98
CA CYS A 58 15.10 15.69 8.98
C CYS A 58 13.70 16.03 9.52
N GLN A 59 12.69 16.04 8.65
CA GLN A 59 11.29 16.22 9.04
C GLN A 59 10.65 14.83 9.26
N TYR A 60 10.33 14.48 10.51
CA TYR A 60 9.77 13.18 10.90
C TYR A 60 8.24 13.19 10.85
N HIS A 61 7.64 12.46 9.92
CA HIS A 61 6.18 12.41 9.83
C HIS A 61 5.67 11.15 10.53
N HIS A 62 4.78 11.33 11.50
CA HIS A 62 4.19 10.21 12.21
C HIS A 62 3.01 9.64 11.41
N VAL A 63 3.13 8.37 11.04
CA VAL A 63 2.08 7.63 10.34
C VAL A 63 1.53 6.56 11.27
N THR A 64 0.23 6.59 11.52
CA THR A 64 -0.47 5.55 12.28
C THR A 64 -1.40 4.77 11.37
N VAL A 65 -1.42 3.45 11.52
CA VAL A 65 -2.34 2.56 10.81
C VAL A 65 -3.20 1.79 11.81
N HIS A 66 -4.51 1.86 11.63
CA HIS A 66 -5.48 1.11 12.39
C HIS A 66 -6.15 0.06 11.51
N GLN A 67 -6.02 -1.19 11.92
CA GLN A 67 -6.77 -2.29 11.31
C GLN A 67 -8.21 -2.27 11.83
N LEU A 68 -9.17 -2.09 10.93
CA LEU A 68 -10.60 -2.08 11.26
C LEU A 68 -11.22 -3.47 11.08
N GLN A 69 -10.84 -4.15 9.99
CA GLN A 69 -11.32 -5.48 9.68
C GLN A 69 -10.20 -6.31 9.05
N SER A 70 -10.04 -7.54 9.56
CA SER A 70 -9.10 -8.53 9.04
C SER A 70 -9.82 -9.52 8.12
N ASP A 71 -9.44 -9.58 6.85
CA ASP A 71 -9.83 -10.64 5.94
C ASP A 71 -8.66 -11.09 5.05
N GLY A 72 -7.45 -11.14 5.62
CA GLY A 72 -6.23 -11.58 4.92
C GLY A 72 -5.53 -10.48 4.11
N SER A 73 -4.25 -10.69 3.83
CA SER A 73 -3.36 -9.73 3.17
C SER A 73 -3.30 -8.34 3.82
N VAL A 74 -3.26 -8.33 5.15
CA VAL A 74 -3.39 -7.11 5.96
C VAL A 74 -2.16 -6.20 5.83
N GLY A 75 -0.95 -6.74 5.77
CA GLY A 75 0.27 -5.95 5.61
C GLY A 75 0.33 -5.26 4.26
N GLY A 76 -0.10 -5.93 3.19
CA GLY A 76 -0.21 -5.34 1.86
C GLY A 76 -1.21 -4.18 1.83
N ALA A 77 -2.39 -4.38 2.43
CA ALA A 77 -3.40 -3.33 2.56
C ALA A 77 -2.92 -2.16 3.44
N ALA A 78 -2.23 -2.44 4.55
CA ALA A 78 -1.68 -1.43 5.45
C ALA A 78 -0.65 -0.53 4.77
N LEU A 79 0.36 -1.12 4.12
CA LEU A 79 1.38 -0.35 3.39
C LEU A 79 0.78 0.50 2.26
N THR A 80 -0.23 -0.05 1.58
CA THR A 80 -0.96 0.66 0.52
C THR A 80 -1.76 1.85 1.07
N ALA A 81 -2.43 1.67 2.21
CA ALA A 81 -3.15 2.74 2.89
C ALA A 81 -2.22 3.86 3.36
N VAL A 82 -1.04 3.49 3.87
CA VAL A 82 0.01 4.46 4.23
C VAL A 82 0.46 5.24 3.00
N GLY A 83 0.76 4.57 1.89
CA GLY A 83 1.17 5.24 0.66
C GLY A 83 0.15 6.27 0.20
N LEU A 84 -1.15 5.97 0.32
CA LEU A 84 -2.23 6.90 0.01
C LEU A 84 -2.33 8.05 1.02
N ALA A 85 -2.22 7.80 2.32
CA ALA A 85 -2.27 8.84 3.34
C ALA A 85 -1.10 9.83 3.22
N VAL A 86 0.09 9.34 2.88
CA VAL A 86 1.30 10.15 2.66
C VAL A 86 1.14 11.03 1.41
N LEU A 87 0.57 10.47 0.33
CA LEU A 87 0.23 11.24 -0.87
C LEU A 87 -0.83 12.30 -0.60
N ASP A 88 -1.80 11.96 0.25
CA ASP A 88 -2.88 12.87 0.63
C ASP A 88 -2.40 14.07 1.44
N ASN A 89 -1.44 13.82 2.34
CA ASN A 89 -0.80 14.84 3.15
C ASN A 89 0.10 15.79 2.34
N GLY A 90 0.46 15.41 1.10
CA GLY A 90 1.37 16.18 0.27
C GLY A 90 2.83 16.11 0.72
N ILE A 91 3.21 15.06 1.47
CA ILE A 91 4.61 14.85 1.88
C ILE A 91 5.46 14.63 0.64
N SER A 92 6.56 15.38 0.55
CA SER A 92 7.52 15.25 -0.54
C SER A 92 8.29 13.92 -0.45
N ILE A 93 7.75 12.88 -1.09
CA ILE A 93 8.38 11.57 -1.23
C ILE A 93 9.07 11.41 -2.60
N LYS A 94 10.13 10.60 -2.66
CA LYS A 94 10.84 10.32 -3.93
C LYS A 94 9.95 9.62 -4.95
N ALA A 95 9.12 8.70 -4.48
CA ALA A 95 8.18 7.94 -5.30
C ALA A 95 7.04 7.38 -4.43
N PRO A 96 5.81 7.28 -4.96
CA PRO A 96 4.75 6.51 -4.34
C PRO A 96 5.15 5.06 -4.10
N PHE A 97 4.66 4.47 -3.02
CA PHE A 97 4.89 3.07 -2.68
C PHE A 97 3.59 2.34 -2.32
N CYS A 98 3.59 1.02 -2.43
CA CYS A 98 2.49 0.16 -2.03
C CYS A 98 3.00 -1.20 -1.51
N GLY A 99 2.12 -1.92 -0.83
CA GLY A 99 2.38 -3.28 -0.37
C GLY A 99 1.53 -4.30 -1.11
N VAL A 100 2.12 -5.45 -1.43
CA VAL A 100 1.43 -6.55 -2.10
C VAL A 100 1.79 -7.84 -1.39
N GLU A 101 0.76 -8.61 -1.03
CA GLU A 101 0.96 -9.94 -0.45
C GLU A 101 0.63 -11.05 -1.43
N VAL A 102 1.47 -12.07 -1.43
CA VAL A 102 1.30 -13.30 -2.18
C VAL A 102 1.46 -14.45 -1.20
N CYS A 103 0.62 -15.46 -1.30
CA CYS A 103 0.77 -16.69 -0.54
C CYS A 103 0.75 -17.91 -1.45
N GLN A 104 1.34 -19.00 -0.98
CA GLN A 104 1.31 -20.29 -1.66
C GLN A 104 0.35 -21.22 -0.93
N VAL A 105 -0.66 -21.73 -1.64
CA VAL A 105 -1.63 -22.70 -1.12
C VAL A 105 -1.68 -23.90 -2.06
N ASP A 106 -1.49 -25.11 -1.55
CA ASP A 106 -1.50 -26.36 -2.33
C ASP A 106 -0.60 -26.30 -3.59
N GLY A 107 0.58 -25.71 -3.45
CA GLY A 107 1.55 -25.53 -4.53
C GLY A 107 1.24 -24.39 -5.52
N LYS A 108 0.11 -23.69 -5.37
CA LYS A 108 -0.31 -22.59 -6.24
C LYS A 108 -0.10 -21.24 -5.58
N LEU A 109 0.33 -20.25 -6.37
CA LEU A 109 0.46 -18.87 -5.91
C LEU A 109 -0.90 -18.16 -5.98
N VAL A 110 -1.24 -17.45 -4.91
CA VAL A 110 -2.44 -16.63 -4.79
C VAL A 110 -2.01 -15.21 -4.45
N LEU A 111 -2.42 -14.26 -5.28
CA LEU A 111 -2.22 -12.84 -5.06
C LEU A 111 -3.38 -12.31 -4.21
N ASP A 112 -3.07 -11.57 -3.14
CA ASP A 112 -4.07 -10.92 -2.27
C ASP A 112 -5.15 -11.88 -1.74
N ALA A 113 -4.70 -12.84 -0.92
CA ALA A 113 -5.54 -13.92 -0.41
C ALA A 113 -6.52 -13.45 0.69
N ASP A 114 -7.68 -14.11 0.76
CA ASP A 114 -8.59 -13.94 1.89
C ASP A 114 -8.08 -14.69 3.14
N ALA A 115 -8.63 -14.38 4.32
CA ALA A 115 -8.19 -14.99 5.57
C ALA A 115 -8.31 -16.53 5.57
N LYS A 116 -9.31 -17.08 4.86
CA LYS A 116 -9.52 -18.54 4.77
C LYS A 116 -8.46 -19.22 3.92
N THR A 117 -8.01 -18.54 2.86
CA THR A 117 -6.99 -19.01 1.93
C THR A 117 -5.61 -18.84 2.55
N GLU A 118 -5.36 -17.68 3.18
CA GLU A 118 -4.09 -17.39 3.88
C GLU A 118 -3.85 -18.37 5.03
N ALA A 119 -4.88 -18.77 5.77
CA ALA A 119 -4.77 -19.77 6.84
C ALA A 119 -4.30 -21.16 6.35
N LYS A 120 -4.45 -21.47 5.07
CA LYS A 120 -4.00 -22.72 4.45
C LYS A 120 -2.64 -22.58 3.76
N ALA A 121 -2.03 -21.40 3.81
CA ALA A 121 -0.82 -21.13 3.07
C ALA A 121 0.38 -21.86 3.68
N SER A 122 1.18 -22.49 2.82
CA SER A 122 2.47 -23.06 3.20
C SER A 122 3.54 -21.99 3.32
N ALA A 123 3.46 -20.94 2.49
CA ALA A 123 4.38 -19.80 2.51
C ALA A 123 3.63 -18.51 2.19
N LYS A 124 4.13 -17.39 2.72
CA LYS A 124 3.61 -16.05 2.48
C LYS A 124 4.74 -15.06 2.30
N TRP A 125 4.49 -14.07 1.45
CA TRP A 125 5.42 -13.02 1.12
C TRP A 125 4.69 -11.69 1.10
N LEU A 126 5.22 -10.74 1.85
CA LEU A 126 4.84 -9.35 1.79
C LEU A 126 5.93 -8.60 1.04
N PHE A 127 5.56 -7.98 -0.08
CA PHE A 127 6.46 -7.19 -0.90
C PHE A 127 6.07 -5.72 -0.83
N ALA A 128 7.05 -4.85 -0.59
CA ALA A 128 6.90 -3.41 -0.73
C ALA A 128 7.50 -2.97 -2.07
N PHE A 129 6.75 -2.18 -2.83
CA PHE A 129 7.16 -1.66 -4.12
C PHE A 129 7.14 -0.13 -4.14
N ILE A 130 8.06 0.46 -4.89
CA ILE A 130 8.00 1.87 -5.30
C ILE A 130 7.66 1.96 -6.78
N ARG A 131 6.95 3.02 -7.17
CA ARG A 131 6.64 3.30 -8.59
C ARG A 131 7.87 3.92 -9.27
N THR A 132 8.23 3.42 -10.45
CA THR A 132 9.30 4.02 -11.27
C THR A 132 8.78 5.18 -12.11
N ALA A 133 9.68 6.06 -12.55
CA ALA A 133 9.34 7.16 -13.47
C ALA A 133 8.74 6.65 -14.79
N GLU A 134 9.17 5.47 -15.24
CA GLU A 134 8.68 4.79 -16.44
C GLU A 134 7.30 4.14 -16.27
N GLY A 135 6.74 4.17 -15.04
CA GLY A 135 5.42 3.63 -14.72
C GLY A 135 5.40 2.17 -14.26
N GLY A 136 6.56 1.53 -14.09
CA GLY A 136 6.70 0.20 -13.52
C GLY A 136 6.75 0.18 -11.99
N ALA A 137 7.00 -1.00 -11.43
CA ALA A 137 7.15 -1.22 -10.00
C ALA A 137 8.48 -1.91 -9.67
N VAL A 138 9.24 -1.36 -8.73
CA VAL A 138 10.51 -1.92 -8.23
C VAL A 138 10.35 -2.31 -6.77
N MET A 139 10.72 -3.54 -6.42
CA MET A 139 10.68 -4.04 -5.04
C MET A 139 11.77 -3.34 -4.21
N VAL A 140 11.39 -2.85 -3.04
CA VAL A 140 12.31 -2.21 -2.07
C VAL A 140 12.52 -3.02 -0.80
N ALA A 141 11.50 -3.79 -0.41
CA ALA A 141 11.58 -4.68 0.74
C ALA A 141 10.69 -5.91 0.51
N SER A 142 11.08 -7.00 1.15
CA SER A 142 10.31 -8.23 1.17
C SER A 142 10.39 -8.84 2.56
N ASP A 143 9.25 -9.23 3.11
CA ASP A 143 9.18 -10.10 4.27
C ASP A 143 8.61 -11.45 3.84
N SER A 144 9.20 -12.54 4.36
CA SER A 144 8.92 -13.89 3.89
C SER A 144 8.72 -14.81 5.08
N THR A 145 7.63 -15.60 5.09
CA THR A 145 7.36 -16.57 6.15
C THR A 145 7.01 -17.93 5.55
N GLY A 146 7.55 -18.98 6.16
CA GLY A 146 7.28 -20.37 5.78
C GLY A 146 8.35 -20.97 4.87
N PRO A 147 8.30 -22.28 4.62
CA PRO A 147 9.23 -22.96 3.71
C PRO A 147 8.90 -22.68 2.25
N PHE A 148 9.89 -22.28 1.46
CA PHE A 148 9.73 -22.08 0.02
C PHE A 148 11.02 -22.30 -0.77
N GLN A 149 10.85 -22.52 -2.07
CA GLN A 149 11.93 -22.61 -3.05
C GLN A 149 12.20 -21.23 -3.67
N VAL A 150 13.44 -20.99 -4.07
CA VAL A 150 13.87 -19.72 -4.69
C VAL A 150 13.12 -19.45 -6.00
N ASP A 151 12.87 -20.48 -6.81
CA ASP A 151 12.10 -20.35 -8.06
C ASP A 151 10.65 -19.94 -7.82
N THR A 152 10.05 -20.47 -6.74
CA THR A 152 8.70 -20.08 -6.30
C THR A 152 8.68 -18.64 -5.82
N TYR A 153 9.70 -18.20 -5.08
CA TYR A 153 9.86 -16.81 -4.66
C TYR A 153 9.95 -15.87 -5.87
N ALA A 154 10.77 -16.19 -6.87
CA ALA A 154 10.91 -15.38 -8.08
C ALA A 154 9.57 -15.29 -8.85
N SER A 155 8.81 -16.39 -8.88
CA SER A 155 7.48 -16.43 -9.48
C SER A 155 6.48 -15.58 -8.69
N ALA A 156 6.52 -15.65 -7.36
CA ALA A 156 5.69 -14.83 -6.46
C ALA A 156 6.01 -13.34 -6.59
N LEU A 157 7.28 -12.98 -6.71
CA LEU A 157 7.73 -11.60 -6.91
C LEU A 157 7.19 -11.02 -8.22
N ASN A 158 7.25 -11.79 -9.31
CA ASN A 158 6.70 -11.37 -10.60
C ASN A 158 5.17 -11.16 -10.52
N LEU A 159 4.47 -12.07 -9.85
CA LEU A 159 3.03 -11.95 -9.61
C LEU A 159 2.69 -10.72 -8.75
N ALA A 160 3.49 -10.46 -7.71
CA ALA A 160 3.34 -9.31 -6.83
C ALA A 160 3.59 -8.00 -7.57
N ARG A 161 4.58 -7.95 -8.47
CA ARG A 161 4.89 -6.78 -9.30
C ARG A 161 3.71 -6.39 -10.19
N MET A 162 3.04 -7.37 -10.81
CA MET A 162 1.81 -7.13 -11.57
C MET A 162 0.67 -6.60 -10.69
N GLY A 163 0.59 -7.05 -9.43
CA GLY A 163 -0.33 -6.49 -8.44
C GLY A 163 0.00 -5.04 -8.09
N ALA A 164 1.28 -4.73 -7.88
CA ALA A 164 1.73 -3.38 -7.55
C ALA A 164 1.43 -2.39 -8.68
N GLU A 165 1.63 -2.78 -9.95
CA GLU A 165 1.27 -1.97 -11.12
C GLU A 165 -0.24 -1.64 -11.17
N GLN A 166 -1.10 -2.58 -10.77
CA GLN A 166 -2.55 -2.34 -10.63
C GLN A 166 -2.85 -1.35 -9.49
N ILE A 167 -2.18 -1.48 -8.34
CA ILE A 167 -2.35 -0.56 -7.21
C ILE A 167 -1.87 0.85 -7.57
N PHE A 168 -0.74 0.99 -8.27
CA PHE A 168 -0.25 2.30 -8.71
C PHE A 168 -1.16 2.96 -9.75
N SER A 169 -1.79 2.17 -10.60
CA SER A 169 -2.85 2.67 -11.50
C SER A 169 -4.04 3.19 -10.70
N PHE A 170 -4.46 2.46 -9.67
CA PHE A 170 -5.48 2.90 -8.72
C PHE A 170 -5.09 4.19 -7.97
N PHE A 171 -3.84 4.32 -7.51
CA PHE A 171 -3.34 5.54 -6.86
C PHE A 171 -3.51 6.76 -7.76
N LYS A 172 -3.12 6.62 -9.03
CA LYS A 172 -3.25 7.70 -10.02
C LYS A 172 -4.71 8.13 -10.17
N GLU A 173 -5.64 7.16 -10.32
CA GLU A 173 -7.07 7.46 -10.45
C GLU A 173 -7.64 8.16 -9.21
N MET A 174 -7.27 7.72 -8.00
CA MET A 174 -7.77 8.34 -6.76
C MET A 174 -7.27 9.76 -6.58
N MET A 175 -5.98 10.00 -6.81
CA MET A 175 -5.40 11.34 -6.73
C MET A 175 -5.99 12.29 -7.78
N GLN A 176 -6.22 11.81 -9.01
CA GLN A 176 -6.86 12.60 -10.05
C GLN A 176 -8.30 13.01 -9.66
N ARG A 177 -9.08 12.11 -9.07
CA ARG A 177 -10.44 12.43 -8.60
C ARG A 177 -10.46 13.40 -7.43
N LYS A 178 -9.50 13.32 -6.51
CA LYS A 178 -9.40 14.27 -5.39
C LYS A 178 -8.99 15.67 -5.87
N LEU A 179 -8.06 15.74 -6.82
CA LEU A 179 -7.52 16.99 -7.34
C LEU A 179 -8.37 17.63 -8.45
N SER A 180 -9.41 16.96 -8.95
CA SER A 180 -10.30 17.51 -10.00
C SER A 180 -11.25 18.60 -9.50
N VAL A 181 -10.83 19.40 -8.52
CA VAL A 181 -11.54 20.62 -8.11
C VAL A 181 -11.18 21.72 -9.12
N ASP A 182 -12.20 22.33 -9.72
CA ASP A 182 -12.13 23.24 -10.87
C ASP A 182 -10.97 24.26 -10.82
N LEU A 183 -10.07 24.15 -11.80
CA LEU A 183 -9.08 25.20 -12.09
C LEU A 183 -9.77 26.28 -12.95
N LEU A 184 -10.16 27.35 -12.26
CA LEU A 184 -10.67 28.66 -12.71
C LEU A 184 -12.21 28.81 -12.73
N PRO A 185 -12.75 29.91 -12.17
CA PRO A 185 -14.12 30.32 -12.47
C PRO A 185 -14.24 30.60 -13.98
N PRO A 186 -15.41 30.35 -14.59
CA PRO A 186 -15.65 30.74 -15.98
C PRO A 186 -15.37 32.25 -16.12
N ILE A 187 -14.54 32.58 -17.10
CA ILE A 187 -14.32 33.96 -17.50
C ILE A 187 -15.65 34.43 -18.11
N GLU A 188 -16.37 35.30 -17.41
CA GLU A 188 -17.54 36.04 -17.97
C GLU A 188 -17.13 36.94 -19.15
#